data_AF-A0A6B0V005-F1
#
_entry.id   AF-A0A6B0V005-F1
#
_cell.length_a   1.000
_cell.length_b   1.000
_cell.length_c   1.000
_cell.angle_alpha   90.00
_cell.angle_beta   90.00
_cell.angle_gamma   90.00
#
_symmetry.space_group_name_H-M   'P 1'
#
loop_
_entity.id
_entity.type
_entity.pdbx_description
1 polymer ?
#
loop_
_entity_poly.entity_id
_entity_poly.type
_entity_poly.pdbx_seq_one_letter_code
_entity_poly.pdbx_strand_id
1 'polypeptide(L)'
;IMRLVKNCRTRQSRREGPLASKELERAETWWSARTQQEAFTQKLNDLMADKNLERRSSIVSLAHFIDPNRLLRVEGRLLQSNETIEVKYPLLIPPYHRFTELLVRDCHGRTLHGGLQETLTQVRERFWIPRARQLAKKVINKCNGCRLARLKPANAPTAPMPQDRITQGNFLRWSGSTLRVH
;
A
#
# COMPACT_ATOMS: atom_id res chain seq x y z
N ILE A 1 -11.69 7.01 -15.74
CA ILE A 1 -12.85 7.93 -15.67
C ILE A 1 -12.66 9.17 -16.55
N MET A 2 -11.58 9.95 -16.41
CA MET A 2 -11.40 11.16 -17.24
C MET A 2 -11.32 10.88 -18.75
N ARG A 3 -10.66 9.79 -19.16
CA ARG A 3 -10.68 9.34 -20.57
C ARG A 3 -12.09 9.00 -21.05
N LEU A 4 -12.87 8.30 -20.23
CA LEU A 4 -14.27 7.97 -20.55
C LEU A 4 -15.09 9.25 -20.73
N VAL A 5 -15.00 10.19 -19.78
CA VAL A 5 -15.68 11.49 -19.88
C VAL A 5 -15.28 12.24 -21.16
N LYS A 6 -13.98 12.28 -21.49
CA LYS A 6 -13.49 12.88 -22.73
C LYS A 6 -14.06 12.18 -23.96
N ASN A 7 -13.99 10.85 -24.01
CA ASN A 7 -14.45 10.06 -25.15
C ASN A 7 -15.98 10.13 -25.34
N CYS A 8 -16.74 10.36 -24.27
CA CYS A 8 -18.16 10.65 -24.33
C CYS A 8 -18.46 12.07 -24.82
N ARG A 9 -17.64 13.06 -24.44
CA ARG A 9 -17.81 14.48 -24.83
C ARG A 9 -17.27 14.80 -26.23
N THR A 10 -16.30 14.04 -26.74
CA THR A 10 -15.63 14.33 -28.02
C THR A 10 -15.48 13.06 -28.84
N ARG A 11 -16.52 12.75 -29.64
CA ARG A 11 -16.57 11.53 -30.47
C ARG A 11 -15.48 11.44 -31.54
N GLN A 12 -15.04 12.57 -32.09
CA GLN A 12 -14.08 12.63 -33.19
C GLN A 12 -12.60 12.45 -32.76
N SER A 13 -12.26 12.63 -31.47
CA SER A 13 -10.88 12.52 -30.96
C SER A 13 -10.80 11.58 -29.74
N ARG A 14 -11.40 10.39 -29.90
CA ARG A 14 -11.36 9.35 -28.88
C ARG A 14 -9.92 8.93 -28.63
N ARG A 15 -9.56 8.82 -27.36
CA ARG A 15 -8.30 8.24 -26.93
C ARG A 15 -8.48 6.74 -26.80
N GLU A 16 -7.61 5.99 -27.47
CA GLU A 16 -7.59 4.53 -27.50
C GLU A 16 -6.24 4.00 -27.01
N GLY A 17 -6.13 2.69 -26.82
CA GLY A 17 -4.92 2.03 -26.32
C GLY A 17 -4.79 1.98 -24.79
N PRO A 18 -3.63 1.56 -24.25
CA PRO A 18 -3.41 1.43 -22.81
C PRO A 18 -3.48 2.77 -22.07
N LEU A 19 -3.72 2.75 -20.76
CA LEU A 19 -3.71 3.96 -19.92
C LEU A 19 -2.29 4.51 -19.81
N ALA A 20 -2.10 5.80 -20.11
CA ALA A 20 -0.80 6.45 -19.97
C ALA A 20 -0.53 6.81 -18.49
N SER A 21 0.73 6.81 -18.03
CA SER A 21 1.03 7.18 -16.62
C SER A 21 0.54 8.58 -16.29
N LYS A 22 0.70 9.54 -17.20
CA LYS A 22 0.14 10.90 -17.07
C LYS A 22 -1.37 10.92 -16.83
N GLU A 23 -2.13 9.96 -17.37
CA GLU A 23 -3.56 9.87 -17.11
C GLU A 23 -3.86 9.29 -15.72
N LEU A 24 -3.05 8.34 -15.26
CA LEU A 24 -3.14 7.79 -13.91
C LEU A 24 -2.77 8.83 -12.86
N GLU A 25 -1.65 9.54 -13.04
CA GLU A 25 -1.21 10.64 -12.19
C GLU A 25 -2.30 11.71 -12.08
N ARG A 26 -2.83 12.19 -13.20
CA ARG A 26 -3.93 13.17 -13.21
C ARG A 26 -5.18 12.67 -12.49
N ALA A 27 -5.52 11.39 -12.68
CA ALA A 27 -6.68 10.81 -12.00
C ALA A 27 -6.45 10.75 -10.49
N GLU A 28 -5.25 10.35 -10.05
CA GLU A 28 -4.85 10.28 -8.65
C GLU A 28 -4.86 11.67 -8.00
N THR A 29 -4.26 12.67 -8.64
CA THR A 29 -4.30 14.08 -8.21
C THR A 29 -5.74 14.56 -8.07
N TRP A 30 -6.59 14.31 -9.07
CA TRP A 30 -7.98 14.76 -9.06
C TRP A 30 -8.79 14.12 -7.92
N TRP A 31 -8.65 12.80 -7.73
CA TRP A 31 -9.33 12.09 -6.65
C TRP A 31 -8.83 12.52 -5.27
N SER A 32 -7.53 12.79 -5.14
CA SER A 32 -6.93 13.32 -3.91
C SER A 32 -7.50 14.70 -3.59
N ALA A 33 -7.52 15.62 -4.56
CA ALA A 33 -8.08 16.96 -4.41
C ALA A 33 -9.56 16.90 -3.98
N ARG A 34 -10.35 16.08 -4.69
CA ARG A 34 -11.78 15.93 -4.39
C ARG A 34 -12.01 15.37 -2.99
N THR A 35 -11.25 14.35 -2.61
CA THR A 35 -11.33 13.73 -1.29
C THR A 35 -10.96 14.72 -0.18
N GLN A 36 -9.95 15.57 -0.40
CA GLN A 36 -9.59 16.64 0.53
C GLN A 36 -10.67 17.71 0.61
N GLN A 37 -11.24 18.14 -0.52
CA GLN A 37 -12.32 19.13 -0.54
C GLN A 37 -13.55 18.65 0.22
N GLU A 38 -13.94 17.39 0.06
CA GLU A 38 -15.09 16.80 0.73
C GLU A 38 -14.86 16.63 2.25
N ALA A 39 -13.64 16.30 2.68
CA ALA A 39 -13.35 16.00 4.09
C ALA A 39 -12.79 17.19 4.90
N PHE A 40 -12.12 18.14 4.26
CA PHE A 40 -11.40 19.25 4.90
C PHE A 40 -11.89 20.63 4.44
N THR A 41 -13.14 20.74 3.98
CA THR A 41 -13.69 21.97 3.39
C THR A 41 -13.42 23.20 4.27
N GLN A 42 -13.78 23.13 5.55
CA GLN A 42 -13.62 24.25 6.48
C GLN A 42 -12.16 24.63 6.67
N LYS A 43 -11.28 23.63 6.86
CA LYS A 43 -9.85 23.84 7.06
C LYS A 43 -9.15 24.40 5.81
N LEU A 44 -9.57 23.97 4.61
CA LEU A 44 -9.08 24.53 3.35
C LEU A 44 -9.49 25.99 3.21
N ASN A 45 -10.74 26.33 3.53
CA ASN A 45 -11.22 27.71 3.51
C ASN A 45 -10.46 28.58 4.52
N ASP A 46 -10.21 28.09 5.73
CA ASP A 46 -9.47 28.81 6.76
C ASP A 46 -8.01 29.08 6.34
N LEU A 47 -7.34 28.08 5.75
CA LEU A 47 -5.97 28.21 5.20
C LEU A 47 -5.90 29.18 4.02
N MET A 48 -6.90 29.16 3.13
CA MET A 48 -6.95 30.07 1.98
C MET A 48 -7.30 31.51 2.38
N ALA A 49 -7.92 31.71 3.53
CA ALA A 49 -8.32 33.02 4.05
C ALA A 49 -7.26 33.68 4.95
N ASP A 50 -6.04 33.12 5.05
CA ASP A 50 -4.97 33.53 5.97
C ASP A 50 -5.43 33.73 7.43
N LYS A 51 -6.53 33.08 7.81
CA LYS A 51 -6.98 33.07 9.19
C LYS A 51 -6.08 32.12 9.94
N ASN A 52 -5.23 32.67 10.81
CA ASN A 52 -4.42 31.92 11.76
C ASN A 52 -5.26 30.78 12.33
N LEU A 53 -4.94 29.54 11.94
CA LEU A 53 -5.66 28.34 12.34
C LEU A 53 -5.50 28.17 13.85
N GLU A 54 -6.39 28.79 14.62
CA GLU A 54 -6.40 28.66 16.07
C GLU A 54 -6.69 27.21 16.44
N ARG A 55 -5.62 26.45 16.65
CA ARG A 55 -5.33 25.59 17.81
C ARG A 55 -6.41 24.61 18.29
N ARG A 56 -7.44 24.26 17.51
CA ARG A 56 -8.61 23.47 17.98
C ARG A 56 -9.01 22.24 17.15
N SER A 57 -8.11 21.67 16.35
CA SER A 57 -8.33 20.30 15.84
C SER A 57 -7.16 19.39 16.23
N SER A 58 -7.43 18.14 16.59
CA SER A 58 -6.43 17.14 17.01
C SER A 58 -5.37 16.76 15.96
N ILE A 59 -5.32 17.49 14.84
CA ILE A 59 -4.34 17.43 13.75
C ILE A 59 -3.34 18.63 13.83
N VAL A 60 -3.51 19.54 14.78
CA VAL A 60 -2.75 20.82 14.95
C VAL A 60 -1.25 20.66 15.21
N SER A 61 -0.72 19.47 15.53
CA SER A 61 0.73 19.32 15.78
C SER A 61 1.60 19.11 14.52
N LEU A 62 1.02 19.16 13.33
CA LEU A 62 1.74 18.99 12.07
C LEU A 62 1.72 20.32 11.31
N ALA A 63 2.86 20.77 10.81
CA ALA A 63 2.91 21.87 9.88
C ALA A 63 2.29 21.42 8.54
N HIS A 64 1.28 22.15 8.06
CA HIS A 64 0.59 21.84 6.80
C HIS A 64 0.65 23.06 5.89
N PHE A 65 0.68 22.83 4.58
CA PHE A 65 0.60 23.89 3.58
C PHE A 65 -0.16 23.41 2.34
N ILE A 66 -0.58 24.37 1.51
CA ILE A 66 -1.22 24.11 0.22
C ILE A 66 -0.15 24.18 -0.86
N ASP A 67 -0.02 23.12 -1.67
CA ASP A 67 0.93 23.09 -2.78
C ASP A 67 0.41 23.87 -4.01
N PRO A 68 1.23 24.11 -5.04
CA PRO A 68 0.80 24.82 -6.26
C PRO A 68 -0.38 24.14 -7.00
N ASN A 69 -0.61 22.84 -6.76
CA ASN A 69 -1.75 22.10 -7.31
C ASN A 69 -3.01 22.20 -6.44
N ARG A 70 -3.01 23.07 -5.42
CA ARG A 70 -4.09 23.26 -4.44
C ARG A 70 -4.37 22.01 -3.59
N LEU A 71 -3.35 21.19 -3.36
CA LEU A 71 -3.45 20.03 -2.50
C LEU A 71 -2.86 20.32 -1.12
N LEU A 72 -3.53 19.83 -0.09
CA LEU A 72 -3.08 19.94 1.29
C LEU A 72 -1.97 18.91 1.55
N ARG A 73 -0.78 19.38 1.91
CA ARG A 73 0.40 18.57 2.25
C ARG A 73 0.80 18.76 3.70
N VAL A 74 1.49 17.76 4.22
CA VAL A 74 2.11 17.78 5.55
C VAL A 74 3.60 17.99 5.38
N GLU A 75 4.18 18.87 6.17
CA GLU A 75 5.63 19.01 6.28
C GLU A 75 6.18 17.91 7.18
N GLY A 76 7.01 17.03 6.60
CA GLY A 76 7.63 15.91 7.32
C GLY A 76 8.86 16.33 8.14
N ARG A 77 9.39 15.41 8.96
CA ARG A 77 10.64 15.62 9.71
C ARG A 77 11.91 15.43 8.87
N LEU A 78 11.77 14.88 7.67
CA LEU A 78 12.87 14.50 6.77
C LEU A 78 13.27 15.62 5.80
N LEU A 79 13.05 16.88 6.16
CA LEU A 79 13.34 18.06 5.32
C LEU A 79 14.78 18.07 4.78
N GLN A 80 15.73 17.61 5.58
CA GLN A 80 17.17 17.60 5.26
C GLN A 80 17.67 16.32 4.57
N SER A 81 16.81 15.34 4.34
CA SER A 81 17.21 14.09 3.66
C SER A 81 17.33 14.30 2.14
N ASN A 82 18.05 13.44 1.42
CA ASN A 82 18.12 13.47 -0.05
C ASN A 82 16.92 12.76 -0.71
N GLU A 83 15.80 12.67 0.00
CA GLU A 83 14.59 11.98 -0.44
C GLU A 83 13.76 12.81 -1.43
N THR A 84 12.84 12.14 -2.11
CA THR A 84 11.92 12.78 -3.05
C THR A 84 10.97 13.76 -2.36
N ILE A 85 10.45 14.72 -3.15
CA ILE A 85 9.49 15.73 -2.67
C ILE A 85 8.24 15.05 -2.07
N GLU A 86 7.80 13.92 -2.62
CA GLU A 86 6.62 13.20 -2.13
C GLU A 86 6.84 12.62 -0.72
N VAL A 87 8.05 12.14 -0.43
CA VAL A 87 8.43 11.63 0.91
C VAL A 87 8.57 12.77 1.91
N LYS A 88 9.14 13.89 1.48
CA LYS A 88 9.34 15.08 2.32
C LYS A 88 8.02 15.77 2.66
N TYR A 89 7.12 15.83 1.68
CA TYR A 89 5.86 16.56 1.76
C TYR A 89 4.68 15.68 1.34
N PRO A 90 4.34 14.64 2.12
CA PRO A 90 3.28 13.71 1.78
C PRO A 90 1.91 14.40 1.71
N LEU A 91 1.05 13.89 0.83
CA LEU A 91 -0.32 14.38 0.68
C LEU A 91 -1.19 13.99 1.87
N LEU A 92 -1.86 14.96 2.49
CA LEU A 92 -2.81 14.69 3.58
C LEU A 92 -4.08 14.06 3.02
N ILE A 93 -4.34 12.79 3.33
CA ILE A 93 -5.55 12.10 2.86
C ILE A 93 -6.42 11.70 4.06
N PRO A 94 -7.73 12.00 4.07
CA PRO A 94 -8.62 11.63 5.16
C PRO A 94 -8.76 10.10 5.27
N PRO A 95 -8.83 9.54 6.48
CA PRO A 95 -8.91 8.09 6.68
C PRO A 95 -10.23 7.45 6.22
N TYR A 96 -11.32 8.21 6.32
CA TYR A 96 -12.68 7.70 6.16
C TYR A 96 -13.23 8.08 4.80
N HIS A 97 -12.58 7.60 3.73
CA HIS A 97 -13.07 7.80 2.38
C HIS A 97 -12.81 6.55 1.52
N ARG A 98 -13.69 6.28 0.54
CA ARG A 98 -13.56 5.10 -0.32
C ARG A 98 -12.28 5.14 -1.15
N PHE A 99 -11.89 6.34 -1.61
CA PHE A 99 -10.61 6.54 -2.31
C PHE A 99 -9.43 6.10 -1.44
N THR A 100 -9.41 6.47 -0.17
CA THR A 100 -8.35 6.12 0.77
C THR A 100 -8.24 4.61 0.98
N GLU A 101 -9.38 3.89 1.09
CA GLU A 101 -9.38 2.43 1.18
C GLU A 101 -8.80 1.78 -0.10
N LEU A 102 -9.14 2.31 -1.28
CA LEU A 102 -8.62 1.82 -2.55
C LEU A 102 -7.12 2.08 -2.69
N LEU A 103 -6.65 3.27 -2.29
CA LEU A 103 -5.25 3.65 -2.27
C LEU A 103 -4.43 2.72 -1.37
N VAL A 104 -4.89 2.47 -0.14
CA VAL A 104 -4.20 1.55 0.78
C VAL A 104 -4.22 0.11 0.26
N ARG A 105 -5.31 -0.31 -0.41
CA ARG A 105 -5.38 -1.62 -1.07
C ARG A 105 -4.39 -1.74 -2.22
N ASP A 106 -4.23 -0.69 -3.01
CA ASP A 106 -3.25 -0.64 -4.10
C ASP A 106 -1.82 -0.73 -3.55
N CYS A 107 -1.47 0.06 -2.52
CA CYS A 107 -0.18 -0.06 -1.84
C CYS A 107 0.08 -1.47 -1.29
N HIS A 108 -0.95 -2.10 -0.70
CA HIS A 108 -0.86 -3.47 -0.21
C HIS A 108 -0.61 -4.51 -1.33
N GLY A 109 -1.20 -4.29 -2.52
CA GLY A 109 -0.96 -5.13 -3.69
C GLY A 109 0.45 -4.95 -4.25
N ARG A 110 0.94 -3.70 -4.32
CA ARG A 110 2.31 -3.38 -4.78
C ARG A 110 3.40 -3.98 -3.90
N THR A 111 3.14 -4.11 -2.60
CA THR A 111 4.05 -4.80 -1.66
C THR A 111 3.93 -6.32 -1.71
N LEU A 112 3.28 -6.88 -2.74
CA LEU A 112 3.06 -8.33 -2.91
C LEU A 112 2.45 -8.98 -1.67
N HIS A 113 1.52 -8.28 -1.02
CA HIS A 113 0.90 -8.71 0.23
C HIS A 113 1.85 -8.84 1.43
N GLY A 114 2.98 -8.11 1.43
CA GLY A 114 4.09 -8.22 2.38
C GLY A 114 3.76 -8.02 3.86
N GLY A 115 2.58 -7.48 4.18
CA GLY A 115 2.10 -7.35 5.55
C GLY A 115 1.75 -5.91 5.92
N LEU A 116 1.63 -5.65 7.22
CA LEU A 116 1.19 -4.35 7.72
C LEU A 116 2.29 -3.29 7.62
N GLN A 117 3.54 -3.64 7.92
CA GLN A 117 4.63 -2.65 7.98
C GLN A 117 5.01 -2.20 6.59
N GLU A 118 5.17 -3.15 5.68
CA GLU A 118 5.47 -2.97 4.26
C GLU A 118 4.41 -2.08 3.61
N THR A 119 3.12 -2.40 3.84
CA THR A 119 2.01 -1.57 3.35
C THR A 119 2.07 -0.16 3.92
N LEU A 120 2.38 0.01 5.21
CA LEU A 120 2.47 1.33 5.83
C LEU A 120 3.66 2.14 5.34
N THR A 121 4.80 1.50 5.12
CA THR A 121 5.99 2.13 4.53
C THR A 121 5.64 2.64 3.13
N GLN A 122 5.05 1.79 2.28
CA GLN A 122 4.62 2.17 0.94
C GLN A 122 3.61 3.31 0.92
N VAL A 123 2.68 3.35 1.88
CA VAL A 123 1.73 4.45 2.03
C VAL A 123 2.43 5.76 2.40
N ARG A 124 3.38 5.69 3.35
CA ARG A 124 4.09 6.86 3.89
C ARG A 124 5.06 7.51 2.92
N GLU A 125 5.47 6.80 1.87
CA GLU A 125 6.30 7.37 0.80
C GLU A 125 5.62 8.55 0.08
N ARG A 126 4.28 8.58 0.06
CA ARG A 126 3.52 9.56 -0.73
C ARG A 126 2.36 10.21 0.01
N PHE A 127 1.84 9.56 1.06
CA PHE A 127 0.60 9.95 1.72
C PHE A 127 0.71 9.98 3.25
N TRP A 128 0.12 11.01 3.83
CA TRP A 128 -0.12 11.11 5.26
C TRP A 128 -1.59 10.84 5.53
N ILE A 129 -1.90 9.64 6.04
CA ILE A 129 -3.25 9.23 6.40
C ILE A 129 -3.37 9.16 7.93
N PRO A 130 -4.17 10.02 8.60
CA PRO A 130 -4.49 9.85 10.00
C PRO A 130 -5.06 8.45 10.25
N ARG A 131 -4.65 7.74 11.31
CA ARG A 131 -5.12 6.36 11.57
C ARG A 131 -4.82 5.36 10.42
N ALA A 132 -3.78 5.60 9.61
CA ALA A 132 -3.35 4.71 8.52
C ALA A 132 -3.21 3.25 8.94
N ARG A 133 -2.68 3.00 10.15
CA ARG A 133 -2.45 1.64 10.66
C ARG A 133 -3.75 0.85 10.82
N GLN A 134 -4.80 1.47 11.36
CA GLN A 134 -6.10 0.83 11.51
C GLN A 134 -6.72 0.53 10.14
N LEU A 135 -6.61 1.48 9.20
CA LEU A 135 -7.09 1.30 7.84
C LEU A 135 -6.36 0.18 7.10
N ALA A 136 -5.02 0.15 7.16
CA ALA A 136 -4.21 -0.90 6.55
C ALA A 136 -4.54 -2.28 7.11
N LYS A 137 -4.69 -2.43 8.43
CA LYS A 137 -5.16 -3.68 9.05
C LYS A 137 -6.53 -4.11 8.48
N LYS A 138 -7.47 -3.18 8.37
CA LYS A 138 -8.81 -3.44 7.81
C LYS A 138 -8.72 -3.93 6.35
N VAL A 139 -7.88 -3.30 5.53
CA VAL A 139 -7.66 -3.67 4.13
C VAL A 139 -7.05 -5.07 4.01
N ILE A 140 -5.99 -5.36 4.78
CA ILE A 140 -5.30 -6.66 4.78
C ILE A 140 -6.21 -7.80 5.26
N ASN A 141 -7.06 -7.53 6.26
CA ASN A 141 -8.02 -8.51 6.76
C ASN A 141 -9.10 -8.85 5.73
N LYS A 142 -9.49 -7.87 4.90
CA LYS A 142 -10.45 -8.04 3.79
C LYS A 142 -9.80 -8.53 2.49
N CYS A 143 -8.49 -8.73 2.47
CA CYS A 143 -7.77 -9.20 1.29
C CYS A 143 -7.95 -10.71 1.15
N ASN A 144 -8.50 -11.17 0.02
CA ASN A 144 -8.71 -12.60 -0.23
C ASN A 144 -7.38 -13.37 -0.30
N GLY A 145 -6.36 -12.84 -0.97
CA GLY A 145 -5.04 -13.47 -1.06
C GLY A 145 -4.43 -13.70 0.34
N CYS A 146 -4.45 -12.68 1.19
CA CYS A 146 -3.98 -12.83 2.56
C CYS A 146 -4.88 -13.73 3.41
N ARG A 147 -6.19 -13.75 3.16
CA ARG A 147 -7.12 -14.63 3.89
C ARG A 147 -6.85 -16.08 3.56
N LEU A 148 -6.66 -16.40 2.29
CA LEU A 148 -6.29 -17.74 1.81
C LEU A 148 -4.93 -18.16 2.38
N ALA A 149 -3.93 -17.28 2.33
CA ALA A 149 -2.60 -17.55 2.89
C ALA A 149 -2.60 -17.80 4.41
N ARG A 150 -3.60 -17.27 5.14
CA ARG A 150 -3.79 -17.50 6.59
C ARG A 150 -4.55 -18.78 6.92
N LEU A 151 -5.19 -19.42 5.94
CA LEU A 151 -5.91 -20.66 6.21
C LEU A 151 -4.90 -21.72 6.65
N LYS A 152 -5.22 -22.39 7.77
CA LYS A 152 -4.48 -23.59 8.13
C LYS A 152 -4.84 -24.69 7.13
N PRO A 153 -3.86 -25.50 6.65
CA PRO A 153 -4.22 -26.71 5.94
C PRO A 153 -5.17 -27.53 6.82
N ALA A 154 -6.13 -28.20 6.20
CA ALA A 154 -6.96 -29.17 6.92
C ALA A 154 -6.02 -30.15 7.64
N ASN A 155 -6.36 -30.54 8.87
CA ASN A 155 -5.63 -31.57 9.59
C ASN A 155 -5.78 -32.87 8.79
N ALA A 156 -4.86 -33.12 7.86
CA ALA A 156 -4.70 -34.42 7.27
C ALA A 156 -4.17 -35.33 8.39
N PRO A 157 -4.76 -36.51 8.63
CA PRO A 157 -4.14 -37.50 9.50
C PRO A 157 -2.71 -37.73 8.96
N THR A 158 -1.72 -37.51 9.82
CA THR A 158 -0.32 -37.81 9.48
C THR A 158 -0.27 -39.28 9.12
N ALA A 159 -0.04 -39.58 7.85
CA ALA A 159 0.16 -40.95 7.41
C ALA A 159 1.34 -41.53 8.21
N PRO A 160 1.23 -42.77 8.74
CA PRO A 160 2.34 -43.40 9.41
C PRO A 160 3.55 -43.45 8.45
N MET A 161 4.75 -43.21 8.96
CA MET A 161 5.95 -43.35 8.14
C MET A 161 6.02 -44.78 7.59
N PRO A 162 6.38 -44.98 6.31
CA PRO A 162 6.60 -46.31 5.77
C PRO A 162 7.70 -47.02 6.56
N GLN A 163 7.51 -48.32 6.83
CA GLN A 163 8.41 -49.13 7.64
C GLN A 163 9.86 -49.08 7.16
N ASP A 164 10.08 -48.97 5.85
CA ASP A 164 11.42 -48.84 5.23
C ASP A 164 12.22 -47.60 5.67
N ARG A 165 11.56 -46.59 6.25
CA ARG A 165 12.22 -45.41 6.85
C ARG A 165 12.54 -45.56 8.34
N ILE A 166 11.95 -46.56 9.00
CA ILE A 166 12.01 -46.78 10.45
C ILE A 166 12.86 -48.00 10.79
N THR A 167 13.01 -48.93 9.85
CA THR A 167 14.07 -49.92 9.88
C THR A 167 15.40 -49.19 9.71
N GLN A 168 16.22 -49.22 10.76
CA GLN A 168 17.66 -48.96 10.61
C GLN A 168 18.13 -49.89 9.49
N GLY A 169 18.44 -49.32 8.32
CA GLY A 169 19.08 -50.08 7.26
C GLY A 169 20.32 -50.69 7.89
N ASN A 170 20.37 -52.03 7.93
CA ASN A 170 21.60 -52.72 8.28
C ASN A 170 22.67 -52.14 7.36
N PHE A 171 23.53 -51.30 7.95
CA PHE A 171 24.70 -50.78 7.28
C PHE A 171 25.47 -52.00 6.79
N LEU A 172 25.46 -52.22 5.48
CA LEU A 172 26.20 -53.30 4.85
C LEU A 172 27.66 -53.09 5.25
N ARG A 173 28.11 -53.89 6.22
CA ARG A 173 29.49 -53.91 6.68
C ARG A 173 30.29 -54.48 5.51
N TRP A 174 30.88 -53.60 4.72
CA TRP A 174 31.78 -53.99 3.64
C TRP A 174 32.96 -54.72 4.28
N SER A 175 32.94 -56.06 4.30
CA SER A 175 34.10 -56.86 4.66
C SER A 175 35.06 -56.78 3.48
N GLY A 176 36.00 -55.83 3.56
CA GLY A 176 37.11 -55.71 2.63
C GLY A 176 37.85 -57.04 2.54
N SER A 177 37.52 -57.82 1.52
CA SER A 177 38.24 -59.03 1.16
C SER A 177 39.39 -58.57 0.28
N THR A 178 40.60 -58.70 0.82
CA THR A 178 41.87 -58.42 0.16
C THR A 178 41.98 -59.27 -1.10
N LEU A 179 41.90 -58.65 -2.28
CA LEU A 179 42.35 -59.26 -3.53
C LEU A 179 43.87 -59.29 -3.51
N ARG A 180 44.45 -60.47 -3.24
CA ARG A 180 45.81 -60.80 -3.66
C ARG A 180 45.81 -60.90 -5.18
N VAL A 181 46.55 -60.01 -5.81
CA VAL A 181 46.92 -60.10 -7.22
C VAL A 181 48.19 -60.94 -7.28
N HIS A 182 48.16 -62.03 -8.03
CA HIS A 182 49.34 -62.80 -8.44
C HIS A 182 50.08 -62.06 -9.56
#